data_AF-A0A2V8V627-F1
#
_entry.id   AF-A0A2V8V627-F1
#
_cell.length_a   1.000
_cell.length_b   1.000
_cell.length_c   1.000
_cell.angle_alpha   90.00
_cell.angle_beta   90.00
_cell.angle_gamma   90.00
#
_symmetry.space_group_name_H-M   'P 1'
#
loop_
_entity.id
_entity.type
_entity.pdbx_description
1 polymer ?
#
loop_
_entity_poly.entity_id
_entity_poly.type
_entity_poly.pdbx_seq_one_letter_code
_entity_poly.pdbx_strand_id
1 'polypeptide(L)'
;MAEEHWAIVDLKGKAGRTRTIPRPNWVKVLVDDWLQAANLTTGKLFRRVNKNGKAWGEGLTEKAIWRVVREYARKAGIEKLAPHDLRRYAESRTCRIKTRPSWLRACEMVSDIGSANDAA
;
A
#
# COMPACT_ATOMS: atom_id res chain seq x y z
N MET A 1 5.84 -20.48 -18.09
CA MET A 1 6.34 -20.19 -16.73
C MET A 1 5.17 -19.59 -15.97
N ALA A 2 4.73 -20.19 -14.86
CA ALA A 2 3.61 -19.66 -14.11
C ALA A 2 4.06 -18.36 -13.44
N GLU A 3 3.34 -17.27 -13.69
CA GLU A 3 3.51 -16.05 -12.90
C GLU A 3 3.22 -16.40 -11.43
N GLU A 4 4.15 -16.09 -10.53
CA GLU A 4 3.92 -16.25 -9.11
C GLU A 4 2.91 -15.19 -8.67
N HIS A 5 1.80 -15.63 -8.07
CA HIS A 5 0.70 -14.75 -7.67
C HIS A 5 0.57 -14.74 -6.15
N TRP A 6 0.66 -13.56 -5.55
CA TRP A 6 0.49 -13.39 -4.11
C TRP A 6 -0.90 -12.85 -3.76
N ALA A 7 -1.41 -13.22 -2.60
CA ALA A 7 -2.68 -12.71 -2.09
C ALA A 7 -2.66 -12.51 -0.57
N ILE A 8 -3.42 -11.53 -0.10
CA ILE A 8 -3.80 -11.41 1.31
C ILE A 8 -5.04 -12.28 1.50
N VAL A 9 -4.89 -13.39 2.20
CA VAL A 9 -5.97 -14.33 2.49
C VAL A 9 -6.72 -13.93 3.76
N ASP A 10 -7.97 -14.37 3.85
CA ASP A 10 -8.82 -14.25 5.03
C ASP A 10 -8.99 -12.83 5.60
N LEU A 11 -8.97 -11.81 4.72
CA LEU A 11 -9.20 -10.44 5.16
C LEU A 11 -10.67 -10.28 5.58
N LYS A 12 -10.90 -10.27 6.90
CA LYS A 12 -12.23 -10.00 7.48
C LYS A 12 -12.59 -8.52 7.36
N GLY A 13 -13.61 -8.25 6.55
CA GLY A 13 -14.16 -6.91 6.36
C GLY A 13 -15.45 -6.67 7.14
N LYS A 14 -16.12 -5.56 6.81
CA LYS A 14 -17.42 -5.19 7.38
C LYS A 14 -18.45 -6.33 7.19
N ALA A 15 -19.32 -6.50 8.19
CA ALA A 15 -20.37 -7.53 8.23
C ALA A 15 -19.84 -8.97 8.16
N GLY A 16 -18.62 -9.21 8.66
CA GLY A 16 -18.03 -10.56 8.73
C GLY A 16 -17.63 -11.15 7.38
N ARG A 17 -17.65 -10.34 6.30
CA ARG A 17 -17.30 -10.82 4.95
C ARG A 17 -15.79 -10.99 4.83
N THR A 18 -15.36 -12.23 4.68
CA THR A 18 -13.97 -12.59 4.39
C THR A 18 -13.68 -12.45 2.90
N ARG A 19 -12.52 -11.90 2.55
CA ARG A 19 -12.10 -11.70 1.15
C ARG A 19 -10.62 -12.03 0.99
N THR A 20 -10.29 -12.66 -0.13
CA THR A 20 -8.91 -12.79 -0.58
C THR A 20 -8.61 -11.68 -1.57
N ILE A 21 -7.55 -10.90 -1.32
CA ILE A 21 -7.16 -9.77 -2.17
C ILE A 21 -5.86 -10.13 -2.89
N PRO A 22 -5.87 -10.26 -4.24
CA PRO A 22 -4.64 -10.46 -4.98
C PRO A 22 -3.76 -9.21 -4.89
N ARG A 23 -2.45 -9.40 -4.83
CA ARG A 23 -1.47 -8.32 -4.78
C ARG A 23 -0.34 -8.58 -5.78
N PRO A 24 0.19 -7.53 -6.41
CA PRO A 24 1.33 -7.69 -7.29
C PRO A 24 2.61 -7.99 -6.50
N ASN A 25 3.56 -8.66 -7.15
CA ASN A 25 4.77 -9.21 -6.51
C ASN A 25 5.63 -8.13 -5.84
N TRP A 26 5.73 -6.94 -6.44
CA TRP A 26 6.48 -5.83 -5.82
C TRP A 26 5.93 -5.43 -4.44
N VAL A 27 4.62 -5.57 -4.20
CA VAL A 27 4.03 -5.29 -2.87
C VAL A 27 4.37 -6.40 -1.88
N LYS A 28 4.53 -7.64 -2.35
CA LYS A 28 5.02 -8.74 -1.50
C LYS A 28 6.44 -8.47 -1.05
N VAL A 29 7.35 -8.10 -1.96
CA VAL A 29 8.74 -7.74 -1.65
C VAL A 29 8.81 -6.64 -0.59
N LEU A 30 8.10 -5.53 -0.79
CA LEU A 30 8.07 -4.43 0.20
C LEU A 30 7.53 -4.85 1.57
N VAL A 31 6.59 -5.80 1.60
CA VAL A 31 6.07 -6.35 2.86
C VAL A 31 7.09 -7.25 3.54
N ASP A 32 7.83 -8.06 2.77
CA ASP A 32 8.87 -8.93 3.32
C ASP A 32 10.01 -8.12 3.90
N ASP A 33 10.48 -7.10 3.19
CA ASP A 33 11.50 -6.15 3.67
C ASP A 33 11.07 -5.51 4.99
N TRP A 34 9.81 -5.09 5.07
CA TRP A 34 9.24 -4.55 6.30
C TRP A 34 9.18 -5.58 7.43
N LEU A 35 8.73 -6.81 7.16
CA LEU A 35 8.66 -7.87 8.17
C LEU A 35 10.04 -8.21 8.73
N GLN A 36 11.06 -8.24 7.86
CA GLN A 36 12.45 -8.45 8.25
C GLN A 36 12.97 -7.29 9.11
N ALA A 37 12.79 -6.05 8.66
CA ALA A 37 13.23 -4.87 9.41
C ALA A 37 12.51 -4.72 10.76
N ALA A 38 11.23 -5.09 10.83
CA ALA A 38 10.43 -5.04 12.04
C ALA A 38 10.59 -6.28 12.95
N ASN A 39 11.32 -7.31 12.48
CA ASN A 39 11.48 -8.62 13.11
C ASN A 39 10.13 -9.24 13.51
N LEU A 40 9.18 -9.27 12.57
CA LEU A 40 7.83 -9.75 12.79
C LEU A 40 7.60 -11.09 12.10
N THR A 41 7.21 -12.10 12.89
CA THR A 41 6.78 -13.42 12.38
C THR A 41 5.28 -13.63 12.51
N THR A 42 4.59 -12.83 13.35
CA THR A 42 3.16 -12.98 13.62
C THR A 42 2.49 -11.66 14.05
N GLY A 43 1.15 -11.66 14.06
CA GLY A 43 0.31 -10.54 14.48
C GLY A 43 0.07 -9.51 13.39
N LYS A 44 -0.22 -8.26 13.80
CA LYS A 44 -0.53 -7.18 12.85
C LYS A 44 0.73 -6.75 12.09
N LEU A 45 0.57 -6.59 10.78
CA LEU A 45 1.66 -6.21 9.88
C LEU A 45 2.23 -4.82 10.22
N PHE A 46 1.38 -3.81 10.33
CA PHE A 46 1.83 -2.44 10.59
C PHE A 46 2.02 -2.18 12.09
N ARG A 47 3.21 -1.71 12.48
CA ARG A 47 3.59 -1.41 13.86
C ARG A 47 3.97 0.06 14.01
N ARG A 48 3.97 0.54 15.26
CA ARG A 48 4.53 1.86 15.57
C ARG A 48 6.04 1.78 15.42
N VAL A 49 6.67 2.85 14.94
CA VAL A 49 8.12 2.96 14.85
C VAL A 49 8.55 4.08 15.78
N ASN A 50 9.55 3.82 16.64
CA ASN A 50 10.09 4.86 17.52
C ASN A 50 11.11 5.74 16.76
N LYS A 51 11.56 6.82 17.40
CA LYS A 51 12.56 7.73 16.82
C LYS A 51 13.90 7.07 16.46
N ASN A 52 14.19 5.89 17.05
CA ASN A 52 15.40 5.12 16.77
C ASN A 52 15.18 4.10 15.64
N GLY A 53 14.07 4.17 14.90
CA GLY A 53 13.76 3.27 13.79
C GLY A 53 13.25 1.89 14.20
N LYS A 54 13.06 1.62 15.50
CA LYS A 54 12.62 0.31 15.99
C LYS A 54 11.10 0.19 16.00
N ALA A 55 10.59 -0.88 15.39
CA ALA A 55 9.19 -1.26 15.44
C ALA A 55 8.80 -1.71 16.87
N TRP A 56 7.64 -1.26 17.37
CA TRP A 56 7.15 -1.57 18.71
C TRP A 56 5.61 -1.52 18.82
N GLY A 57 5.09 -2.10 19.90
CA GLY A 57 3.66 -2.17 20.20
C GLY A 57 2.90 -3.18 19.32
N GLU A 58 1.59 -3.33 19.55
CA GLU A 58 0.78 -4.36 18.88
C GLU A 58 0.28 -3.99 17.47
N GLY A 59 0.25 -2.71 17.14
CA GLY A 59 -0.27 -2.23 15.86
C GLY A 59 -0.27 -0.71 15.76
N LEU A 60 -0.72 -0.21 14.60
CA LEU A 60 -1.02 1.20 14.38
C LEU A 60 -2.47 1.54 14.78
N THR A 61 -2.65 2.76 15.28
CA THR A 61 -3.99 3.34 15.46
C THR A 61 -4.49 3.92 14.14
N GLU A 62 -5.81 4.01 13.98
CA GLU A 62 -6.41 4.65 12.81
C GLU A 62 -5.89 6.09 12.61
N LYS A 63 -5.76 6.84 13.70
CA LYS A 63 -5.21 8.21 13.69
C LYS A 63 -3.77 8.25 13.18
N ALA A 64 -2.95 7.24 13.51
CA ALA A 64 -1.58 7.16 13.01
C ALA A 64 -1.55 6.90 11.50
N ILE A 65 -2.40 5.99 11.00
CA ILE A 65 -2.54 5.73 9.56
C ILE A 65 -2.96 7.01 8.82
N TRP A 66 -3.93 7.74 9.37
CA TRP A 66 -4.38 9.02 8.81
C TRP A 66 -3.26 10.06 8.71
N ARG A 67 -2.38 10.13 9.71
CA ARG A 67 -1.22 11.04 9.70
C ARG A 67 -0.22 10.64 8.61
N VAL A 68 0.07 9.35 8.50
CA VAL A 68 0.97 8.83 7.46
C VAL A 68 0.42 9.15 6.07
N VAL A 69 -0.86 8.84 5.82
CA VAL A 69 -1.50 9.12 4.51
C VAL A 69 -1.45 10.60 4.18
N ARG A 70 -1.78 11.49 5.13
CA ARG A 70 -1.70 12.94 4.91
C ARG A 70 -0.30 13.44 4.63
N GLU A 71 0.70 12.92 5.33
CA GLU A 71 2.09 13.33 5.13
C GLU A 71 2.60 12.94 3.74
N TYR A 72 2.31 11.71 3.29
CA TYR A 72 2.68 11.28 1.94
C TYR A 72 1.84 11.98 0.86
N ALA A 73 0.56 12.27 1.11
CA ALA A 73 -0.26 13.06 0.19
C ALA A 73 0.34 14.45 -0.04
N ARG A 74 0.75 15.12 1.05
CA ARG A 74 1.42 16.43 0.98
C ARG A 74 2.72 16.37 0.20
N LYS A 75 3.56 15.34 0.44
CA LYS A 75 4.80 15.13 -0.32
C LYS A 75 4.56 14.87 -1.81
N ALA A 76 3.43 14.25 -2.15
CA ALA A 76 3.00 14.00 -3.52
C ALA A 76 2.23 15.19 -4.15
N GLY A 77 2.09 16.32 -3.44
CA GLY A 77 1.35 17.50 -3.94
C GLY A 77 -0.17 17.32 -3.98
N ILE A 78 -0.72 16.34 -3.26
CA ILE A 78 -2.17 16.07 -3.21
C ILE A 78 -2.75 16.74 -1.96
N GLU A 79 -3.53 17.81 -2.15
CA GLU A 79 -4.05 18.63 -1.04
C GLU A 79 -5.03 17.89 -0.12
N LYS A 80 -5.92 17.06 -0.69
CA LYS A 80 -7.01 16.39 0.04
C LYS A 80 -7.05 14.91 -0.32
N LEU A 81 -6.40 14.09 0.52
CA LEU A 81 -6.43 12.64 0.40
C LEU A 81 -6.82 11.99 1.72
N ALA A 82 -7.96 11.31 1.74
CA ALA A 82 -8.35 10.44 2.83
C ALA A 82 -7.96 8.98 2.53
N PRO A 83 -7.73 8.14 3.56
CA PRO A 83 -7.53 6.71 3.38
C PRO A 83 -8.68 6.04 2.61
N HIS A 84 -9.91 6.56 2.73
CA HIS A 84 -11.06 6.05 2.00
C HIS A 84 -10.95 6.32 0.49
N ASP A 85 -10.33 7.42 0.07
CA ASP A 85 -10.15 7.75 -1.35
C ASP A 85 -9.18 6.78 -2.02
N LEU A 86 -8.11 6.40 -1.32
CA LEU A 86 -7.18 5.35 -1.77
C LEU A 86 -7.90 4.03 -2.02
N ARG A 87 -8.83 3.67 -1.13
CA ARG A 87 -9.65 2.47 -1.30
C ARG A 87 -10.57 2.58 -2.50
N ARG A 88 -11.28 3.70 -2.68
CA ARG A 88 -12.16 3.93 -3.84
C ARG A 88 -11.38 3.86 -5.16
N TYR A 89 -10.18 4.44 -5.19
CA TYR A 89 -9.30 4.37 -6.36
C TYR A 89 -8.81 2.94 -6.63
N ALA A 90 -8.38 2.22 -5.60
CA ALA A 90 -7.98 0.81 -5.73
C ALA A 90 -9.15 -0.03 -6.27
N GLU A 91 -10.34 0.09 -5.69
CA GLU A 91 -11.55 -0.57 -6.17
C GLU A 91 -11.83 -0.20 -7.65
N SER A 92 -11.66 1.05 -8.06
CA SER A 92 -11.82 1.43 -9.47
C SER A 92 -10.81 0.77 -10.41
N ARG A 93 -9.56 0.57 -9.97
CA ARG A 93 -8.51 -0.10 -10.74
C ARG A 93 -8.72 -1.60 -10.80
N THR A 94 -9.13 -2.22 -9.70
CA THR A 94 -9.43 -3.65 -9.66
C THR A 94 -10.73 -3.94 -10.43
N CYS A 95 -11.73 -3.05 -10.38
CA CYS A 95 -12.93 -3.11 -11.20
C CYS A 95 -12.64 -2.86 -12.69
N ARG A 96 -11.61 -2.07 -13.03
CA ARG A 96 -11.15 -1.86 -14.43
C ARG A 96 -10.58 -3.10 -15.11
N ILE A 97 -10.22 -4.16 -14.35
CA ILE A 97 -9.89 -5.46 -14.95
C ILE A 97 -11.13 -6.05 -15.65
N LYS A 98 -12.35 -5.62 -15.31
CA LYS A 98 -13.59 -6.05 -15.98
C LYS A 98 -14.10 -5.09 -17.07
N THR A 99 -13.72 -3.81 -17.09
CA THR A 99 -14.09 -2.85 -18.16
C THR A 99 -13.12 -1.66 -18.18
N ARG A 100 -12.50 -1.36 -19.34
CA ARG A 100 -11.54 -0.23 -19.51
C ARG A 100 -12.23 1.04 -20.04
N PRO A 101 -12.09 2.20 -19.36
CA PRO A 101 -12.23 3.51 -20.03
C PRO A 101 -10.92 4.30 -20.15
N SER A 102 -10.87 5.19 -21.15
CA SER A 102 -9.74 5.82 -21.85
C SER A 102 -8.76 6.72 -21.06
N TRP A 103 -8.94 6.96 -19.75
CA TRP A 103 -8.09 7.89 -18.98
C TRP A 103 -6.68 7.36 -18.59
N LEU A 104 -6.19 6.29 -19.22
CA LEU A 104 -4.89 5.66 -18.90
C LEU A 104 -3.66 6.51 -19.30
N ARG A 105 -3.82 7.63 -19.99
CA ARG A 105 -2.72 8.55 -20.34
C ARG A 105 -2.13 9.33 -19.14
N ALA A 106 -2.83 9.41 -18.01
CA ALA A 106 -2.34 10.17 -16.86
C ALA A 106 -1.43 9.37 -15.91
N CYS A 107 -1.45 8.02 -16.00
CA CYS A 107 -0.71 7.18 -15.05
C CYS A 107 0.73 6.86 -15.48
N GLU A 108 1.09 7.06 -16.76
CA GLU A 108 2.48 6.91 -17.24
C GLU A 108 3.41 8.00 -16.70
N MET A 109 2.87 9.11 -16.16
CA MET A 109 3.67 10.27 -15.74
C MET A 109 4.36 10.10 -14.37
N VAL A 110 4.04 9.06 -13.59
CA VAL A 110 4.63 8.82 -12.25
C VAL A 110 5.77 7.78 -12.27
N SER A 111 6.09 7.21 -13.44
CA SER A 111 7.18 6.25 -13.61
C SER A 111 8.56 6.90 -13.87
N ASP A 112 8.62 8.20 -14.20
CA ASP A 112 9.86 8.88 -14.61
C ASP A 112 10.56 9.70 -13.51
N ILE A 113 10.04 9.74 -12.28
CA ILE A 113 10.68 10.49 -11.17
C ILE A 113 11.78 9.67 -10.45
N GLY A 114 11.98 8.40 -10.82
CA GLY A 114 12.93 7.48 -10.17
C GLY A 114 14.28 7.25 -10.85
N SER A 115 14.58 7.90 -11.99
CA SER A 115 15.78 7.57 -12.78
C SER A 115 16.77 8.74 -12.96
N ALA A 116 16.72 9.77 -12.10
CA ALA A 116 17.54 10.98 -12.25
C ALA A 116 18.35 11.34 -10.99
N ASN A 117 18.79 10.35 -10.19
CA ASN A 117 19.69 10.65 -9.06
C ASN A 117 20.87 9.69 -8.88
N ASP A 118 21.23 8.91 -9.90
CA ASP A 118 22.49 8.17 -9.97
C ASP A 118 23.20 8.47 -11.31
N ALA A 119 23.69 9.70 -11.46
CA ALA A 119 24.72 10.09 -12.42
C ALA A 119 25.14 11.55 -12.17
N ALA A 120 26.09 11.76 -11.25
CA ALA A 120 27.15 12.79 -11.25
C ALA A 120 27.72 12.94 -9.83
#